data_AF-A0A523RXY2-F1
#
_entry.id   AF-A0A523RXY2-F1
#
_cell.length_a   1.000
_cell.length_b   1.000
_cell.length_c   1.000
_cell.angle_alpha   90.00
_cell.angle_beta   90.00
_cell.angle_gamma   90.00
#
_symmetry.space_group_name_H-M   'P 1'
#
loop_
_entity.id
_entity.type
_entity.pdbx_description
1 polymer ?
#
loop_
_entity_poly.entity_id
_entity_poly.type
_entity_poly.pdbx_seq_one_letter_code
_entity_poly.pdbx_strand_id
1 'polypeptide(L)'
;MIKINIIDLSLIFRNKIIIIAFIAWILNQSLKLILFYVTEKRWDIRRFTGAGGMPSTHSALSICVATTIGIKEGWESPLFALAIVIAFIIMADAAGVRRETGEQAKVLNKIILEFFKEIKLKDKRLK
;
A
#
# COMPACT_ATOMS: atom_id res chain seq x y z
N MET A 1 -26.66 15.51 -14.44
CA MET A 1 -26.57 14.10 -13.96
C MET A 1 -25.99 13.26 -15.09
N ILE A 2 -24.70 12.95 -15.04
CA ILE A 2 -24.00 12.22 -16.12
C ILE A 2 -24.50 10.77 -16.11
N LYS A 3 -25.27 10.36 -17.12
CA LYS A 3 -25.65 8.96 -17.33
C LYS A 3 -24.41 8.24 -17.88
N ILE A 4 -23.67 7.55 -17.02
CA ILE A 4 -22.60 6.64 -17.45
C ILE A 4 -23.29 5.47 -18.17
N ASN A 5 -23.14 5.40 -19.49
CA ASN A 5 -23.67 4.30 -20.28
C ASN A 5 -22.76 3.08 -20.12
N ILE A 6 -23.32 1.87 -20.19
CA ILE A 6 -22.55 0.61 -20.11
C ILE A 6 -21.43 0.54 -21.18
N ILE A 7 -21.62 1.26 -22.29
CA ILE A 7 -20.66 1.43 -23.37
C ILE A 7 -19.38 2.15 -22.88
N ASP A 8 -19.50 3.15 -22.02
CA ASP A 8 -18.35 3.90 -21.48
C ASP A 8 -17.50 3.02 -20.56
N LEU A 9 -18.16 2.15 -19.80
CA LEU A 9 -17.47 1.18 -18.93
C LEU A 9 -16.65 0.19 -19.76
N SER A 10 -17.20 -0.27 -20.89
CA SER A 10 -16.50 -1.20 -21.80
C SER A 10 -15.23 -0.59 -22.42
N LEU A 11 -15.20 0.73 -22.61
CA LEU A 11 -14.02 1.46 -23.11
C LEU A 11 -12.89 1.50 -22.07
N ILE A 12 -13.24 1.69 -20.78
CA ILE A 12 -12.28 1.64 -19.67
C ILE A 12 -11.63 0.26 -19.59
N PHE A 13 -12.42 -0.80 -19.71
CA PHE A 13 -11.92 -2.18 -19.71
C PHE A 13 -11.15 -2.57 -20.98
N ARG A 14 -11.19 -1.77 -22.05
CA ARG A 14 -10.31 -1.95 -23.22
C ARG A 14 -8.94 -1.28 -23.05
N ASN A 15 -8.78 -0.39 -22.07
CA ASN A 15 -7.51 0.29 -21.88
C ASN A 15 -6.46 -0.68 -21.31
N LYS A 16 -5.48 -1.02 -22.16
CA LYS A 16 -4.38 -1.93 -21.79
C LYS A 16 -3.63 -1.48 -20.53
N ILE A 17 -3.47 -0.18 -20.31
CA ILE A 17 -2.77 0.34 -19.11
C ILE A 17 -3.58 0.00 -17.85
N ILE A 18 -4.91 0.16 -17.90
CA ILE A 18 -5.81 -0.16 -16.79
C ILE A 18 -5.81 -1.67 -16.52
N ILE A 19 -5.86 -2.49 -17.57
CA ILE A 19 -5.79 -3.96 -17.43
C ILE A 19 -4.47 -4.38 -16.77
N ILE A 20 -3.33 -3.86 -17.25
CA ILE A 20 -2.01 -4.18 -16.71
C ILE A 20 -1.88 -3.71 -15.26
N ALA A 21 -2.37 -2.51 -14.94
CA ALA A 21 -2.42 -2.01 -13.56
C ALA A 21 -3.27 -2.92 -12.65
N PHE A 22 -4.43 -3.36 -13.13
CA PHE A 22 -5.30 -4.27 -12.37
C PHE A 22 -4.65 -5.64 -12.13
N ILE A 23 -3.98 -6.21 -13.13
CA ILE A 23 -3.22 -7.46 -12.98
C ILE A 23 -2.08 -7.27 -11.97
N ALA A 24 -1.32 -6.18 -12.07
CA ALA A 24 -0.24 -5.86 -11.13
C ALA A 24 -0.76 -5.70 -9.69
N TRP A 25 -1.94 -5.11 -9.52
CA TRP A 25 -2.61 -5.02 -8.23
C TRP A 25 -2.94 -6.40 -7.66
N ILE A 26 -3.55 -7.29 -8.44
CA ILE A 26 -3.86 -8.67 -8.01
C ILE A 26 -2.57 -9.38 -7.60
N LEU A 27 -1.52 -9.32 -8.44
CA LEU A 27 -0.24 -9.97 -8.16
C LEU A 27 0.39 -9.46 -6.87
N ASN A 28 0.38 -8.14 -6.64
CA ASN A 28 0.95 -7.55 -5.43
C ASN A 28 0.17 -7.97 -4.17
N GLN A 29 -1.16 -8.05 -4.25
CA GLN A 29 -1.99 -8.48 -3.12
C GLN A 29 -1.82 -9.97 -2.82
N SER A 30 -1.71 -10.81 -3.85
CA SER A 30 -1.36 -12.23 -3.70
C SER A 30 0.01 -12.40 -3.07
N LEU A 31 1.01 -11.62 -3.50
CA LEU A 31 2.35 -11.68 -2.91
C LEU A 31 2.34 -11.26 -1.43
N LYS A 32 1.56 -10.24 -1.06
CA LYS A 32 1.38 -9.84 0.34
C LYS A 32 0.81 -10.98 1.19
N LEU A 33 -0.17 -11.71 0.67
CA LEU A 33 -0.76 -12.85 1.37
C LEU A 33 0.25 -13.99 1.56
N ILE A 34 1.02 -14.31 0.52
CA ILE A 34 2.06 -15.35 0.58
C ILE A 34 3.14 -14.98 1.58
N LEU A 35 3.66 -13.75 1.53
CA LEU A 35 4.70 -13.27 2.45
C LEU A 35 4.22 -13.27 3.91
N PHE A 36 2.97 -12.87 4.13
CA PHE A 36 2.36 -12.93 5.46
C PHE A 36 2.29 -14.37 5.96
N TYR A 37 1.84 -15.32 5.13
CA TYR A 37 1.77 -16.72 5.50
C TYR A 37 3.15 -17.30 5.86
N VAL A 38 4.19 -16.99 5.08
CA VAL A 38 5.56 -17.46 5.35
C VAL A 38 6.11 -16.88 6.67
N THR A 39 5.81 -15.62 6.97
CA THR A 39 6.36 -14.91 8.13
C THR A 39 5.66 -15.31 9.42
N GLU A 40 4.32 -15.32 9.42
CA GLU A 40 3.51 -15.52 10.63
C GLU A 40 3.06 -16.97 10.82
N LYS A 41 3.25 -17.84 9.80
CA LYS A 41 2.76 -19.22 9.74
C LYS A 41 1.26 -19.37 10.02
N ARG A 42 0.49 -18.30 9.80
CA ARG A 42 -0.95 -18.21 10.04
C ARG A 42 -1.63 -17.66 8.80
N TRP A 43 -2.76 -18.25 8.45
CA TRP A 43 -3.63 -17.72 7.41
C TRP A 43 -4.56 -16.68 8.02
N ASP A 44 -4.39 -15.41 7.63
CA ASP A 44 -5.33 -14.34 7.98
C ASP A 44 -5.75 -13.59 6.71
N ILE A 45 -6.92 -13.94 6.19
CA ILE A 45 -7.50 -13.34 4.98
C ILE A 45 -7.81 -11.85 5.20
N ARG A 46 -7.97 -11.39 6.46
CA ARG A 46 -8.21 -9.98 6.78
C ARG A 46 -6.99 -9.10 6.45
N ARG A 47 -5.80 -9.68 6.29
CA ARG A 47 -4.60 -8.97 5.81
C ARG A 47 -4.65 -8.65 4.31
N PHE A 48 -5.55 -9.28 3.54
CA PHE A 48 -5.76 -8.97 2.14
C PHE A 48 -6.36 -7.57 1.93
N THR A 49 -7.21 -7.14 2.87
CA THR A 49 -7.91 -5.82 2.84
C THR A 49 -7.39 -4.84 3.90
N GLY A 50 -6.50 -5.28 4.80
CA GLY A 50 -5.92 -4.44 5.83
C GLY A 50 -5.10 -3.27 5.27
N ALA A 51 -5.32 -2.07 5.83
CA ALA A 51 -4.47 -0.92 5.57
C ALA A 51 -3.11 -1.13 6.26
N GLY A 52 -2.06 -1.37 5.47
CA GLY A 52 -0.69 -1.57 5.96
C GLY A 52 -0.10 -2.95 5.61
N GLY A 53 1.23 -3.01 5.54
CA GLY A 53 1.99 -4.21 5.14
C GLY A 53 2.90 -3.98 3.92
N MET A 54 3.85 -4.90 3.72
CA MET A 54 4.74 -4.96 2.56
C MET A 54 4.35 -6.18 1.70
N PRO A 55 4.48 -6.12 0.37
CA PRO A 55 4.93 -5.00 -0.47
C PRO A 55 3.86 -3.89 -0.66
N SER A 56 4.33 -2.69 -1.03
CA SER A 56 3.50 -1.50 -1.20
C SER A 56 2.66 -1.55 -2.48
N THR A 57 1.34 -1.65 -2.32
CA THR A 57 0.40 -1.65 -3.45
C THR A 57 0.41 -0.34 -4.24
N HIS A 58 0.50 0.81 -3.55
CA HIS A 58 0.53 2.13 -4.19
C HIS A 58 1.76 2.29 -5.08
N SER A 59 2.93 1.86 -4.59
CA SER A 59 4.19 1.93 -5.32
C SER A 59 4.21 0.97 -6.50
N ALA A 60 3.74 -0.27 -6.31
CA ALA A 60 3.65 -1.25 -7.39
C ALA A 60 2.72 -0.80 -8.52
N LEU A 61 1.57 -0.22 -8.17
CA LEU A 61 0.63 0.32 -9.16
C LEU A 61 1.19 1.52 -9.89
N SER A 62 1.71 2.52 -9.18
CA SER A 62 2.16 3.75 -9.80
C SER A 62 3.34 3.53 -10.74
N ILE A 63 4.31 2.69 -10.35
CA ILE A 63 5.45 2.36 -11.21
C ILE A 63 5.03 1.49 -12.40
N CYS A 64 4.08 0.58 -12.23
CA CYS A 64 3.54 -0.24 -13.31
C CYS A 64 2.88 0.63 -14.38
N VAL A 65 2.06 1.60 -13.97
CA VAL A 65 1.41 2.56 -14.87
C VAL A 65 2.45 3.42 -15.60
N ALA A 66 3.41 4.01 -14.87
CA ALA A 66 4.46 4.83 -15.47
C ALA A 66 5.30 4.03 -16.48
N THR A 67 5.71 2.81 -16.12
CA THR A 67 6.46 1.92 -17.02
C THR A 67 5.65 1.55 -18.25
N THR A 68 4.37 1.22 -18.09
CA THR A 68 3.50 0.85 -19.21
C THR A 68 3.30 2.04 -20.15
N ILE A 69 3.16 3.26 -19.62
CA ILE A 69 3.08 4.48 -20.43
C ILE A 69 4.40 4.70 -21.18
N GLY A 70 5.56 4.56 -20.52
CA GLY A 70 6.87 4.70 -21.16
C GLY A 70 7.09 3.71 -22.30
N ILE A 71 6.62 2.46 -22.14
CA ILE A 71 6.65 1.45 -23.20
C ILE A 71 5.70 1.78 -24.36
N LYS A 72 4.49 2.29 -24.09
CA LYS A 72 3.46 2.48 -25.11
C LYS A 72 3.53 3.82 -25.85
N GLU A 73 3.85 4.88 -25.13
CA GLU A 73 3.85 6.26 -25.63
C GLU A 73 5.28 6.81 -25.80
N GLY A 74 6.29 6.07 -25.34
CA GLY A 74 7.70 6.45 -25.38
C GLY A 74 8.18 7.13 -24.10
N TRP A 75 9.46 6.91 -23.78
CA TRP A 75 10.12 7.44 -22.59
C TRP A 75 10.33 8.96 -22.63
N GLU A 76 10.31 9.57 -23.82
CA GLU A 76 10.41 11.02 -24.00
C GLU A 76 9.04 11.71 -24.00
N SER A 77 7.94 10.96 -23.89
CA SER A 77 6.60 11.52 -23.96
C SER A 77 6.28 12.38 -22.74
N PRO A 78 5.55 13.51 -22.92
CA PRO A 78 5.05 14.30 -21.79
C PRO A 78 4.18 13.48 -20.84
N LEU A 79 3.47 12.46 -21.35
CA LEU A 79 2.64 11.58 -20.54
C LEU A 79 3.47 10.66 -19.63
N PHE A 80 4.59 10.12 -20.13
CA PHE A 80 5.52 9.38 -19.28
C PHE A 80 6.13 10.27 -18.21
N ALA A 81 6.58 11.48 -18.57
CA ALA A 81 7.13 12.45 -17.63
C ALA A 81 6.15 12.78 -16.50
N LEU A 82 4.87 13.01 -16.83
CA LEU A 82 3.82 13.20 -15.84
C LEU A 82 3.63 11.94 -14.97
N ALA A 83 3.51 10.77 -15.59
CA ALA A 83 3.24 9.53 -14.89
C ALA A 83 4.34 9.15 -13.89
N ILE A 84 5.61 9.31 -14.26
CA ILE A 84 6.75 8.99 -13.38
C ILE A 84 6.88 9.97 -12.22
N VAL A 85 6.64 11.28 -12.46
CA VAL A 85 6.63 12.29 -11.39
C VAL A 85 5.51 11.99 -10.38
N ILE A 86 4.31 11.69 -10.87
CA ILE A 86 3.19 11.28 -10.01
C ILE A 86 3.53 10.00 -9.25
N ALA A 87 4.19 9.02 -9.89
CA ALA A 87 4.60 7.80 -9.21
C ALA A 87 5.56 8.06 -8.05
N PHE A 88 6.52 8.98 -8.21
CA PHE A 88 7.41 9.39 -7.13
C PHE A 88 6.69 10.11 -5.99
N ILE A 89 5.75 11.01 -6.29
CA ILE A 89 4.96 11.70 -5.27
C ILE A 89 4.16 10.67 -4.44
N ILE A 90 3.47 9.73 -5.10
CA ILE A 90 2.72 8.66 -4.44
C ILE A 90 3.64 7.81 -3.55
N MET A 91 4.83 7.48 -4.03
CA MET A 91 5.81 6.71 -3.26
C MET A 91 6.32 7.49 -2.04
N ALA A 92 6.61 8.79 -2.20
CA ALA A 92 7.06 9.65 -1.11
C ALA A 92 6.00 9.77 -0.02
N ASP A 93 4.75 9.99 -0.39
CA ASP A 93 3.63 10.10 0.55
C ASP A 93 3.38 8.76 1.28
N ALA A 94 3.33 7.66 0.53
CA ALA A 94 3.17 6.32 1.11
C ALA A 94 4.31 5.96 2.08
N ALA A 95 5.55 6.38 1.79
CA ALA A 95 6.69 6.20 2.68
C ALA A 95 6.59 7.11 3.92
N GLY A 96 6.16 8.35 3.74
CA GLY A 96 5.92 9.32 4.82
C GLY A 96 4.90 8.80 5.82
N VAL A 97 3.70 8.40 5.35
CA VAL A 97 2.65 7.83 6.19
C VAL A 97 3.13 6.59 6.93
N ARG A 98 3.89 5.71 6.25
CA ARG A 98 4.45 4.50 6.89
C ARG A 98 5.46 4.85 7.98
N ARG A 99 6.29 5.88 7.78
CA ARG A 99 7.25 6.35 8.78
C ARG A 99 6.54 6.89 10.01
N GLU A 100 5.59 7.79 9.83
CA GLU A 100 4.83 8.39 10.95
C GLU A 100 4.05 7.34 11.75
N THR A 101 3.39 6.39 11.06
CA THR A 101 2.71 5.27 11.73
C THR A 101 3.69 4.41 12.54
N GLY A 102 4.90 4.19 12.00
CA GLY A 102 5.97 3.46 12.69
C GLY A 102 6.46 4.19 13.95
N GLU A 103 6.67 5.49 13.88
CA GLU A 103 7.07 6.30 15.03
C GLU A 103 5.96 6.35 16.09
N GLN A 104 4.69 6.50 15.69
CA GLN A 104 3.55 6.42 16.60
C GLN A 104 3.48 5.06 17.32
N ALA A 105 3.69 3.96 16.58
CA ALA A 105 3.71 2.62 17.18
C ALA A 105 4.84 2.45 18.20
N LYS A 106 6.04 3.02 17.94
CA LYS A 106 7.15 3.01 18.90
C LYS A 106 6.81 3.76 20.18
N VAL A 107 6.24 4.96 20.05
CA VAL A 107 5.83 5.77 21.21
C VAL A 107 4.76 5.04 22.02
N LEU A 108 3.76 4.47 21.36
CA LEU A 108 2.71 3.69 22.02
C LEU A 108 3.29 2.48 22.78
N ASN A 109 4.20 1.72 22.16
CA ASN A 109 4.86 0.59 22.81
C ASN A 109 5.63 1.02 24.07
N LYS A 110 6.29 2.19 24.04
CA LYS A 110 6.99 2.76 25.19
C LYS A 110 6.03 3.12 26.34
N ILE A 111 4.93 3.80 26.03
CA ILE A 111 3.90 4.16 27.02
C ILE A 111 3.34 2.91 27.70
N ILE A 112 2.99 1.89 26.90
CA ILE A 112 2.47 0.62 27.42
C ILE A 112 3.47 -0.04 28.38
N LEU A 113 4.76 -0.11 28.00
CA LEU A 113 5.81 -0.69 28.84
C LEU A 113 5.99 0.06 30.17
N GLU A 114 6.00 1.39 30.13
CA GLU A 114 6.12 2.23 31.34
C GLU A 114 4.91 2.06 32.26
N PHE A 115 3.70 2.05 31.71
CA PHE A 115 2.47 1.85 32.45
C PHE A 115 2.43 0.49 33.18
N PHE A 116 2.80 -0.60 32.51
CA PHE A 116 2.87 -1.93 33.15
C PHE A 116 3.95 -2.00 34.23
N LYS A 117 5.07 -1.28 34.05
CA LYS A 117 6.13 -1.20 35.06
C LYS A 117 5.64 -0.48 36.32
N GLU A 118 4.90 0.61 36.18
CA GLU A 118 4.32 1.35 37.32
C GLU A 118 3.31 0.51 38.10
N ILE A 119 2.39 -0.18 37.41
CA ILE A 119 1.41 -1.07 38.07
C ILE A 119 2.14 -2.13 38.92
N LYS A 120 3.15 -2.77 38.34
CA LYS A 120 3.93 -3.82 39.02
C LYS A 120 4.69 -3.29 40.24
N LEU A 121 5.13 -2.03 40.21
CA LEU A 121 5.78 -1.37 41.36
C LEU A 121 4.78 -1.04 42.46
N LYS A 122 3.55 -0.63 42.11
CA LYS A 122 2.49 -0.31 43.08
C LYS A 122 2.02 -1.55 43.83
N ASP A 123 1.84 -2.68 43.14
CA ASP A 123 1.49 -3.97 43.78
C ASP A 123 2.55 -4.48 44.76
N LYS A 124 3.84 -4.21 44.49
CA LYS A 124 4.92 -4.59 45.41
C LYS A 124 5.01 -3.74 46.68
N ARG A 125 4.45 -2.52 46.66
CA ARG A 125 4.43 -1.61 47.83
C ARG A 125 3.23 -1.84 48.75
N LEU A 126 2.23 -2.57 48.29
CA LEU A 126 1.00 -2.90 49.03
C LEU A 126 1.05 -4.28 49.71
N LYS A 127 2.22 -4.94 49.69
CA LYS A 127 2.57 -6.13 50.47
C LYS A 127 3.62 -5.76 51.50
#